data_AF-A0A5E6XPQ6-F1
#
_entry.id   AF-A0A5E6XPQ6-F1
#
_cell.length_a   1.000
_cell.length_b   1.000
_cell.length_c   1.000
_cell.angle_alpha   90.00
_cell.angle_beta   90.00
_cell.angle_gamma   90.00
#
_symmetry.space_group_name_H-M   'P 1'
#
loop_
_entity.id
_entity.type
_entity.pdbx_description
1 polymer ?
#
loop_
_entity_poly.entity_id
_entity_poly.type
_entity_poly.pdbx_seq_one_letter_code
_entity_poly.pdbx_strand_id
1 'polypeptide(L)' 'MLGTSAIRNLIREDKVAQMYSAIQSGGSLGMQTLDMSLKDLVTKGLVSRDHAREKARSPDNF' A
#
# COMPACT_ATOMS: atom_id res chain seq x y z
N MET A 1 -2.67 7.46 2.89
CA MET A 1 -1.43 8.05 2.37
C MET A 1 -1.24 9.41 3.04
N LEU A 2 -0.04 9.69 3.56
CA LEU A 2 0.24 10.98 4.22
C LEU A 2 1.08 11.85 3.30
N GLY A 3 0.74 13.14 3.22
CA GLY A 3 1.47 14.12 2.42
C GLY A 3 2.80 14.48 3.08
N THR A 4 3.78 13.57 3.07
CA THR A 4 5.14 13.88 3.54
C THR A 4 5.87 14.78 2.55
N SER A 5 6.99 15.36 2.97
CA SER A 5 7.89 16.10 2.08
C SER A 5 8.32 15.25 0.87
N ALA A 6 8.61 13.96 1.09
CA ALA A 6 8.97 13.02 0.04
C ALA A 6 7.85 12.85 -1.00
N ILE A 7 6.60 12.56 -0.57
CA ILE A 7 5.46 12.41 -1.48
C ILE A 7 5.19 13.70 -2.26
N ARG A 8 5.24 14.86 -1.59
CA ARG A 8 5.09 16.16 -2.27
C ARG A 8 6.18 16.40 -3.31
N ASN A 9 7.41 15.98 -3.04
CA ASN A 9 8.50 16.10 -4.00
C ASN A 9 8.28 15.20 -5.22
N LEU A 10 7.88 13.94 -4.99
CA LEU A 10 7.57 12.99 -6.05
C LEU A 10 6.43 13.49 -6.96
N ILE A 11 5.42 14.16 -6.40
CA ILE A 11 4.34 14.77 -7.19
C ILE A 11 4.87 15.91 -8.07
N ARG A 12 5.73 16.79 -7.53
CA ARG A 12 6.31 17.91 -8.32
C ARG A 12 7.22 17.43 -9.44
N GLU A 13 7.90 16.32 -9.24
CA GLU A 13 8.82 15.73 -10.21
C GLU A 13 8.14 14.76 -11.20
N ASP A 14 6.80 14.64 -11.16
CA ASP A 14 6.02 13.67 -11.96
C ASP A 14 6.47 12.21 -11.77
N LYS A 15 7.00 11.88 -10.59
CA LYS A 15 7.49 10.55 -10.20
C LYS A 15 6.44 9.76 -9.43
N VAL A 16 5.21 9.76 -9.94
CA VAL A 16 4.05 9.10 -9.31
C VAL A 16 4.29 7.60 -9.08
N ALA A 17 5.00 6.93 -9.99
CA ALA A 17 5.34 5.51 -9.87
C ALA A 17 6.19 5.19 -8.62
N GLN A 18 7.07 6.11 -8.22
CA GLN A 18 7.95 5.93 -7.04
C GLN A 18 7.19 6.13 -5.72
N MET A 19 5.99 6.72 -5.75
CA MET A 19 5.20 6.90 -4.54
C MET A 19 4.80 5.57 -3.91
N TYR A 20 4.68 4.49 -4.69
CA TYR A 20 4.37 3.16 -4.14
C TYR A 20 5.47 2.69 -3.17
N SER A 21 6.74 2.80 -3.58
CA SER A 21 7.89 2.49 -2.73
C SER A 21 7.97 3.41 -1.52
N ALA A 22 7.63 4.69 -1.67
CA ALA A 22 7.59 5.64 -0.57
C ALA A 22 6.47 5.33 0.45
N ILE A 23 5.30 4.88 0.00
CA ILE A 23 4.23 4.40 0.89
C ILE A 23 4.70 3.14 1.63
N GLN A 24 5.36 2.21 0.92
CA GLN A 24 5.82 0.94 1.48
C GLN A 24 6.86 1.15 2.59
N SER A 25 7.81 2.08 2.42
CA SER A 25 8.80 2.42 3.45
C SER A 25 8.25 3.36 4.54
N GLY A 26 7.18 4.09 4.25
CA GLY A 26 6.51 5.02 5.17
C GLY A 26 5.68 4.37 6.28
N GLY A 27 5.79 3.05 6.49
CA GLY A 27 5.03 2.31 7.51
C GLY A 27 5.17 2.87 8.92
N SER A 28 6.36 3.36 9.30
CA SER A 28 6.61 4.00 10.60
C SER A 28 5.83 5.29 10.80
N LEU A 29 5.43 5.94 9.71
CA LEU A 29 4.59 7.14 9.73
C LEU A 29 3.10 6.79 9.66
N GLY A 30 2.73 5.51 9.67
CA GLY A 30 1.36 5.05 9.48
C GLY A 30 0.92 5.02 8.01
N MET A 31 1.85 5.01 7.06
CA MET A 31 1.49 4.74 5.67
C MET A 31 1.30 3.25 5.44
N GLN A 32 0.37 2.90 4.55
CA GLN A 32 0.03 1.52 4.27
C GLN A 32 -0.41 1.41 2.81
N THR A 33 0.08 0.38 2.12
CA THR A 33 -0.42 0.04 0.78
C THR A 33 -1.71 -0.77 0.88
N LEU A 34 -2.46 -0.85 -0.22
CA LEU A 34 -3.66 -1.68 -0.28
C LEU A 34 -3.34 -3.15 0.06
N ASP A 35 -2.26 -3.71 -0.50
CA ASP A 35 -1.87 -5.10 -0.26
C ASP A 35 -1.50 -5.36 1.21
N MET A 36 -0.87 -4.39 1.89
CA MET A 36 -0.61 -4.48 3.33
C MET A 36 -1.91 -4.53 4.14
N SER A 37 -2.89 -3.70 3.78
CA SER A 37 -4.21 -3.68 4.43
C SER A 37 -4.99 -4.96 4.21
N LEU A 38 -5.02 -5.45 2.97
CA LEU A 38 -5.67 -6.71 2.63
C LEU A 38 -5.01 -7.89 3.35
N LYS A 39 -3.67 -7.93 3.47
CA LYS A 39 -2.99 -8.96 4.26
C LYS A 39 -3.38 -8.92 5.73
N ASP A 40 -3.40 -7.74 6.34
CA ASP A 40 -3.79 -7.57 7.74
C ASP A 40 -5.25 -8.01 7.99
N LEU A 41 -6.18 -7.67 7.07
CA LEU A 41 -7.57 -8.12 7.13
C LEU A 41 -7.72 -9.64 7.03
N VAL A 42 -6.92 -10.29 6.16
CA VAL A 42 -6.88 -11.76 6.03
C VAL A 42 -6.31 -12.39 7.30
N THR A 43 -5.21 -11.85 7.85
CA THR A 43 -4.60 -12.34 9.08
C THR A 43 -5.56 -12.22 10.28
N LYS A 44 -6.40 -11.19 10.30
CA LYS A 44 -7.46 -11.00 11.31
C LYS A 44 -8.69 -11.88 11.08
N GLY A 45 -8.75 -12.63 9.97
CA GLY A 45 -9.91 -13.44 9.59
C GLY A 45 -11.15 -12.63 9.22
N LEU A 46 -11.00 -11.33 8.94
CA LEU A 46 -12.11 -10.44 8.56
C LEU A 46 -12.51 -10.59 7.09
N VAL A 47 -11.58 -11.07 6.25
CA VAL A 47 -11.78 -11.27 4.81
C VAL A 47 -11.15 -12.60 4.40
N SER A 48 -11.79 -13.35 3.49
CA SER A 48 -11.19 -14.56 2.93
C SER A 48 -9.99 -14.23 2.03
N ARG A 49 -9.02 -15.16 1.94
CA ARG A 49 -7.88 -15.01 1.03
C ARG A 49 -8.31 -14.76 -0.41
N ASP A 50 -9.34 -15.46 -0.88
CA ASP A 50 -9.83 -15.34 -2.26
C ASP A 50 -10.39 -13.94 -2.53
N HIS A 51 -11.21 -13.41 -1.63
CA HIS A 51 -11.74 -12.05 -1.76
C HIS A 51 -10.65 -10.98 -1.67
N ALA A 52 -9.65 -11.18 -0.80
CA ALA A 52 -8.52 -10.28 -0.73
C ALA A 52 -7.69 -10.33 -2.01
N ARG A 53 -7.48 -11.51 -2.59
CA ARG A 53 -6.72 -11.71 -3.84
C ARG A 53 -7.38 -11.04 -5.04
N GLU A 54 -8.70 -11.09 -5.15
CA GLU A 54 -9.46 -10.39 -6.20
C GLU A 54 -9.31 -8.87 -6.18
N LYS A 55 -9.07 -8.29 -4.99
CA LYS A 55 -8.92 -6.85 -4.78
C LYS A 55 -7.47 -6.39 -4.67
N ALA A 56 -6.53 -7.32 -4.55
CA ALA A 56 -5.11 -7.03 -4.43
C ALA A 56 -4.57 -6.40 -5.71
N ARG A 57 -3.62 -5.48 -5.56
CA ARG A 57 -2.90 -4.91 -6.70
C ARG A 57 -1.91 -5.91 -7.29
N SER A 58 -1.39 -6.81 -6.46
CA SER A 58 -0.56 -7.95 -6.86
C SER A 58 -1.17 -9.25 -6.32
N PRO A 59 -2.09 -9.89 -7.07
CA PRO A 59 -2.77 -11.12 -6.66
C PRO A 59 -1.83 -12.31 -6.43
N ASP A 60 -0.64 -12.30 -7.05
CA ASP A 60 0.35 -13.38 -6.89
C ASP A 60 1.02 -13.38 -5.52
N ASN A 61 0.92 -12.27 -4.77
CA ASN A 61 1.57 -12.09 -3.47
C ASN A 61 0.67 -12.48 -2.27
N PHE A 62 -0.48 -13.14 -2.52
CA PHE A 62 -1.50 -13.52 -1.52
C PHE A 62 -1.63 -15.03 -1.32
#